data_AF-A0AA41SKR6-F1
#
_entry.id   AF-A0AA41SKR6-F1
#
_cell.length_a   1.000
_cell.length_b   1.000
_cell.length_c   1.000
_cell.angle_alpha   90.00
_cell.angle_beta   90.00
_cell.angle_gamma   90.00
#
_symmetry.space_group_name_H-M   'P 1'
#
loop_
_entity.id
_entity.type
_entity.pdbx_description
1 polymer ?
#
loop_
_entity_poly.entity_id
_entity_poly.type
_entity_poly.pdbx_seq_one_letter_code
_entity_poly.pdbx_strand_id
1 'polypeptide(L)'
;MKCPGCNATGKQIRQMGPMSTPQIQQCNECDGTGDRRISVKDLCPQCIGQQVVPEEKILEVHVEKGMQNGHKITFPGEADQSPYLASGDIVFVVTQNDHPRFERKGDDLFVEHTLSLIEALCGFQFALTHLDGRQLLVKANPGEFVKPNSYKEVNDEGMPGYQKPFMRGKLFIHFTVEFPESLTGDQCKALEGVLPARTLSQLSDIEVDESEETTLLDVNIEEMRNKQAQPQPKQEAYNEDDDDIRGGTERVQCAQQ
;
A
#
# COMPACT_ATOMS: atom_id res chain seq x y z
N MET A 1 21.04 -32.81 -32.90
CA MET A 1 21.13 -34.11 -33.64
C MET A 1 22.56 -34.59 -33.46
N LYS A 2 22.77 -35.85 -33.06
CA LYS A 2 24.11 -36.35 -32.71
C LYS A 2 25.09 -36.22 -33.87
N CYS A 3 26.28 -35.68 -33.63
CA CYS A 3 27.35 -35.62 -34.62
C CYS A 3 27.80 -37.04 -35.00
N PRO A 4 27.79 -37.44 -36.29
CA PRO A 4 28.14 -38.79 -36.70
C PRO A 4 29.60 -39.14 -36.39
N GLY A 5 30.52 -38.17 -36.44
CA GLY A 5 31.94 -38.40 -36.15
C GLY A 5 32.26 -38.68 -34.67
N CYS A 6 31.44 -38.23 -33.71
CA CYS A 6 31.70 -38.43 -32.27
C CYS A 6 30.50 -38.96 -31.46
N ASN A 7 29.38 -39.26 -32.09
CA ASN A 7 28.16 -39.75 -31.44
C ASN A 7 27.72 -38.93 -30.21
N ALA A 8 27.74 -37.60 -30.32
CA ALA A 8 27.41 -36.66 -29.24
C ALA A 8 28.38 -36.59 -28.05
N THR A 9 29.59 -37.14 -28.16
CA THR A 9 30.62 -36.99 -27.12
C THR A 9 31.51 -35.76 -27.30
N GLY A 10 31.50 -35.11 -28.47
CA GLY A 10 32.34 -33.95 -28.77
C GLY A 10 33.84 -34.26 -28.88
N LYS A 11 34.25 -35.52 -28.69
CA LYS A 11 35.65 -35.93 -28.62
C LYS A 11 35.90 -37.13 -29.54
N GLN A 12 37.07 -37.17 -30.17
CA GLN A 12 37.51 -38.27 -31.01
C GLN A 12 38.86 -38.77 -30.53
N ILE A 13 39.02 -40.09 -30.47
CA ILE A 13 40.26 -40.74 -30.04
C ILE A 13 41.11 -41.02 -31.28
N ARG A 14 42.33 -40.50 -31.32
CA ARG A 14 43.28 -40.73 -32.42
C ARG A 14 44.45 -41.55 -31.90
N GLN A 15 44.64 -42.74 -32.45
CA GLN A 15 45.83 -43.57 -32.20
C GLN A 15 46.88 -43.33 -33.28
N MET A 16 48.06 -42.87 -32.86
CA MET A 16 49.20 -42.55 -33.73
C MET A 16 50.17 -43.74 -33.77
N GLY A 17 49.67 -44.91 -34.16
CA GLY A 17 50.46 -46.13 -34.38
C GLY A 17 50.48 -47.14 -33.20
N PRO A 18 50.98 -48.37 -33.45
CA PRO A 18 50.79 -49.55 -32.60
C PRO A 18 51.54 -49.54 -31.25
N MET A 19 52.26 -48.46 -30.92
CA MET A 19 52.95 -48.29 -29.62
C MET A 19 52.70 -46.91 -28.99
N SER A 20 51.74 -46.14 -29.51
CA SER A 20 51.39 -44.80 -29.03
C SER A 20 50.19 -44.82 -28.08
N THR A 21 50.20 -43.97 -27.05
CA THR A 21 49.03 -43.76 -26.20
C THR A 21 47.94 -43.03 -26.98
N PRO A 22 46.66 -43.46 -26.89
CA PRO A 22 45.56 -42.80 -27.58
C PRO A 22 45.42 -41.35 -27.11
N GLN A 23 45.43 -40.40 -28.04
CA GLN A 23 45.21 -38.99 -27.74
C GLN A 23 43.74 -38.65 -27.95
N ILE A 24 43.12 -38.05 -26.93
CA ILE A 24 41.77 -37.51 -27.00
C ILE A 24 41.86 -36.11 -27.63
N GLN A 25 41.32 -35.97 -28.83
CA GLN A 25 41.24 -34.69 -29.54
C GLN A 25 39.79 -34.24 -29.60
N GLN A 26 39.57 -32.92 -29.73
CA GLN A 26 38.23 -32.40 -29.99
C GLN A 26 37.75 -32.90 -31.35
N CYS A 27 36.47 -33.25 -31.46
CA CYS A 27 35.92 -33.73 -32.73
C CYS A 27 35.89 -32.59 -33.75
N ASN A 28 36.57 -32.77 -34.88
CA ASN A 28 36.68 -31.75 -35.95
C ASN A 28 35.36 -31.49 -36.69
N GLU A 29 34.41 -32.42 -36.64
CA GLU A 29 33.10 -32.26 -37.30
C GLU A 29 32.12 -31.40 -36.50
N CYS A 30 32.29 -31.29 -35.19
CA CYS A 30 31.40 -30.53 -34.31
C CYS A 30 32.13 -29.52 -33.42
N ASP A 31 33.44 -29.36 -33.58
CA ASP A 31 34.31 -28.52 -32.75
C ASP A 31 34.04 -28.66 -31.24
N GLY A 32 33.86 -29.90 -30.79
CA GLY A 32 33.64 -30.19 -29.37
C GLY A 32 32.18 -30.12 -28.89
N THR A 33 31.24 -29.61 -29.69
CA THR A 33 29.83 -29.45 -29.27
C THR A 33 29.05 -30.77 -29.18
N GLY A 34 29.47 -31.81 -29.89
CA GLY A 34 28.78 -33.11 -29.93
C GLY A 34 27.54 -33.14 -30.84
N ASP A 35 26.97 -31.99 -31.19
CA ASP A 35 25.90 -31.88 -32.16
C ASP A 35 26.44 -31.73 -33.59
N ARG A 36 25.69 -32.25 -34.58
CA ARG A 36 26.03 -32.11 -35.99
C ARG A 36 26.10 -30.62 -36.35
N ARG A 37 27.17 -30.19 -37.01
CA ARG A 37 27.24 -28.87 -37.63
C ARG A 37 26.15 -28.73 -38.69
N ILE A 38 25.17 -27.89 -38.41
CA ILE A 38 24.10 -27.52 -39.35
C ILE A 38 24.65 -26.37 -40.21
N SER A 39 24.55 -26.50 -41.54
CA SER A 39 24.91 -25.42 -42.45
C SER A 39 24.00 -24.23 -42.21
N VAL A 40 24.52 -23.00 -42.37
CA VAL A 40 23.71 -21.77 -42.23
C VAL A 40 22.51 -21.79 -43.19
N LYS A 41 22.64 -22.47 -44.34
CA LYS A 41 21.55 -22.64 -45.32
C LYS A 41 20.41 -23.55 -44.84
N ASP A 42 20.70 -24.43 -43.89
CA ASP A 42 19.76 -25.42 -43.34
C ASP A 42 19.17 -24.95 -41.99
N LEU A 43 19.57 -23.77 -41.49
CA LEU A 43 18.97 -23.17 -40.31
C LEU A 43 17.57 -22.63 -40.65
N CYS A 44 16.66 -22.72 -39.68
CA CYS A 44 15.35 -22.08 -39.80
C CYS A 44 15.54 -20.56 -40.02
N PRO A 45 14.95 -19.96 -41.07
CA PRO A 45 15.14 -18.54 -41.36
C PRO A 45 14.50 -17.61 -40.32
N GLN A 46 13.52 -18.10 -39.56
CA GLN A 46 12.81 -17.31 -38.55
C GLN A 46 13.52 -17.32 -37.19
N CYS A 47 13.93 -18.48 -36.68
CA CYS A 47 14.58 -18.59 -35.37
C CYS A 47 16.10 -18.72 -35.43
N ILE A 48 16.70 -18.90 -36.62
CA ILE A 48 18.16 -19.03 -36.83
C ILE A 48 18.75 -20.11 -35.90
N GLY A 49 18.02 -21.20 -35.69
CA GLY A 49 18.42 -22.32 -34.82
C GLY A 49 18.19 -22.11 -33.32
N GLN A 50 17.64 -20.97 -32.90
CA GLN A 50 17.32 -20.67 -31.48
C GLN A 50 16.03 -21.34 -30.99
N GLN A 51 15.24 -21.93 -31.90
CA GLN A 51 13.99 -22.65 -31.61
C GLN A 51 12.84 -21.80 -31.00
N VAL A 52 13.09 -20.52 -30.72
CA VAL A 52 12.11 -19.53 -30.28
C VAL A 52 12.27 -18.24 -31.09
N VAL A 53 11.21 -17.43 -31.15
CA VAL A 53 11.22 -16.10 -31.79
C VAL A 53 10.51 -15.10 -30.89
N PRO A 54 10.95 -13.84 -30.83
CA PRO A 54 10.22 -12.80 -30.13
C PRO A 54 8.89 -12.52 -30.87
N GLU A 55 7.79 -12.50 -30.12
CA GLU A 55 6.45 -12.22 -30.62
C GLU A 55 5.81 -11.14 -29.74
N GLU A 56 5.17 -10.15 -30.38
CA GLU A 56 4.36 -9.14 -29.69
C GLU A 56 2.89 -9.53 -29.80
N LYS A 57 2.23 -9.71 -28.66
CA LYS A 57 0.81 -10.08 -28.58
C LYS A 57 0.08 -9.12 -27.66
N ILE A 58 -1.09 -8.66 -28.08
CA ILE A 58 -1.97 -7.80 -27.30
C ILE A 58 -2.91 -8.68 -26.47
N LEU A 59 -2.89 -8.51 -25.15
CA LEU A 59 -3.80 -9.18 -24.22
C LEU A 59 -4.84 -8.17 -23.71
N GLU A 60 -6.12 -8.44 -23.99
CA GLU A 60 -7.23 -7.59 -23.53
C GLU A 60 -7.70 -8.01 -22.14
N VAL A 61 -7.28 -7.25 -21.13
CA VAL A 61 -7.65 -7.50 -19.73
C VAL A 61 -8.98 -6.81 -19.41
N HIS A 62 -10.00 -7.62 -19.15
CA HIS A 62 -11.33 -7.15 -18.78
C HIS A 62 -11.45 -7.01 -17.25
N VAL A 63 -11.59 -5.77 -16.77
CA VAL A 63 -11.83 -5.49 -15.35
C VAL A 63 -13.33 -5.39 -15.11
N GLU A 64 -13.90 -6.41 -14.47
CA GLU A 64 -15.32 -6.46 -14.17
C GLU A 64 -15.71 -5.57 -12.99
N LYS A 65 -16.98 -5.15 -12.98
CA LYS A 65 -17.55 -4.39 -11.87
C LYS A 65 -17.47 -5.19 -10.57
N GLY A 66 -17.03 -4.52 -9.52
CA GLY A 66 -16.93 -5.12 -8.18
C GLY A 66 -15.64 -5.89 -7.92
N MET A 67 -14.74 -6.04 -8.91
CA MET A 67 -13.41 -6.59 -8.64
C MET A 67 -12.72 -5.82 -7.51
N GLN A 68 -12.18 -6.56 -6.55
CA GLN A 68 -11.51 -6.02 -5.37
C GLN A 68 -10.01 -5.89 -5.60
N ASN A 69 -9.36 -5.10 -4.75
CA ASN A 69 -7.90 -5.00 -4.74
C ASN A 69 -7.27 -6.39 -4.52
N GLY A 70 -6.27 -6.72 -5.33
CA GLY A 70 -5.59 -8.01 -5.29
C GLY A 70 -6.24 -9.13 -6.11
N HIS A 71 -7.38 -8.90 -6.78
CA HIS A 71 -7.95 -9.91 -7.66
C HIS A 71 -7.00 -10.26 -8.81
N LYS A 72 -6.94 -11.55 -9.16
CA LYS A 72 -6.03 -12.09 -10.17
C LYS A 72 -6.79 -12.46 -11.44
N ILE A 73 -6.29 -11.98 -12.58
CA ILE A 73 -6.76 -12.36 -13.92
C ILE A 73 -5.61 -13.14 -14.57
N THR A 74 -5.81 -14.43 -14.78
CA THR A 74 -4.78 -15.35 -15.29
C THR A 74 -4.99 -15.64 -16.76
N PHE A 75 -3.92 -15.46 -17.54
CA PHE A 75 -3.83 -15.87 -18.94
C PHE A 75 -2.90 -17.08 -19.03
N PRO A 76 -3.46 -18.30 -19.15
CA PRO A 76 -2.68 -19.52 -19.06
C PRO A 76 -1.80 -19.71 -20.30
N GLY A 77 -0.52 -20.06 -20.10
CA GLY A 77 0.42 -20.34 -21.19
C GLY A 77 0.90 -19.14 -21.99
N GLU A 78 0.57 -17.91 -21.56
CA GLU A 78 0.99 -16.67 -22.24
C GLU A 78 2.37 -16.15 -21.79
N ALA A 79 3.06 -16.81 -20.85
CA ALA A 79 4.42 -16.43 -20.47
C ALA A 79 5.47 -16.95 -21.47
N ASP A 80 6.76 -16.68 -21.20
CA ASP A 80 7.86 -17.07 -22.06
C ASP A 80 7.85 -18.56 -22.41
N GLN A 81 7.88 -18.83 -23.72
CA GLN A 81 7.91 -20.19 -24.25
C GLN A 81 9.35 -20.70 -24.37
N SER A 82 9.55 -21.97 -24.02
CA SER A 82 10.82 -22.69 -24.21
C SER A 82 10.59 -24.00 -24.97
N PRO A 83 11.53 -24.45 -25.82
CA PRO A 83 11.37 -25.69 -26.57
C PRO A 83 11.25 -26.96 -25.69
N TYR A 84 11.73 -26.87 -24.44
CA TYR A 84 11.87 -28.02 -23.54
C TYR A 84 10.94 -27.95 -22.32
N LEU A 85 10.23 -26.84 -22.13
CA LEU A 85 9.38 -26.58 -20.97
C LEU A 85 8.02 -26.03 -21.42
N ALA A 86 6.97 -26.34 -20.67
CA ALA A 86 5.67 -25.71 -20.89
C ALA A 86 5.75 -24.21 -20.53
N SER A 87 5.06 -23.38 -21.31
CA SER A 87 4.94 -21.96 -21.03
C SER A 87 4.23 -21.73 -19.69
N GLY A 88 4.69 -20.73 -18.94
CA GLY A 88 4.03 -20.28 -17.72
C GLY A 88 2.80 -19.41 -17.99
N ASP A 89 2.22 -18.88 -16.92
CA ASP A 89 1.03 -18.03 -16.99
C ASP A 89 1.38 -16.57 -16.74
N ILE A 90 0.67 -15.67 -17.43
CA ILE A 90 0.67 -14.25 -17.09
C ILE A 90 -0.47 -13.99 -16.12
N VAL A 91 -0.17 -13.44 -14.95
CA VAL A 91 -1.16 -13.12 -13.92
C VAL A 91 -1.20 -11.61 -13.71
N PHE A 92 -2.28 -10.98 -14.14
CA PHE A 92 -2.56 -9.58 -13.82
C PHE A 92 -3.18 -9.50 -12.43
N VAL A 93 -2.70 -8.57 -11.62
CA VAL A 93 -3.26 -8.29 -10.29
C VAL A 93 -3.92 -6.92 -10.34
N VAL A 94 -5.21 -6.87 -10.01
CA VAL A 94 -5.96 -5.61 -9.95
C VAL A 94 -5.48 -4.83 -8.74
N THR A 95 -4.97 -3.62 -8.98
CA THR A 95 -4.58 -2.68 -7.92
C THR A 95 -5.61 -1.56 -7.84
N GLN A 96 -6.14 -1.31 -6.64
CA GLN A 96 -7.02 -0.19 -6.40
C GLN A 96 -6.20 1.10 -6.29
N ASN A 97 -6.60 2.12 -7.06
CA ASN A 97 -6.06 3.47 -6.94
C ASN A 97 -6.80 4.24 -5.85
N ASP A 98 -6.08 5.10 -5.14
CA ASP A 98 -6.66 6.01 -4.17
C ASP A 98 -7.52 7.06 -4.85
N HIS A 99 -8.66 7.37 -4.23
CA HIS A 99 -9.59 8.39 -4.74
C HIS A 99 -9.66 9.56 -3.74
N PRO A 100 -9.64 10.83 -4.22
CA PRO A 100 -9.53 12.00 -3.35
C PRO A 100 -10.71 12.20 -2.38
N ARG A 101 -11.87 11.61 -2.67
CA ARG A 101 -13.09 11.77 -1.87
C ARG A 101 -13.66 10.48 -1.28
N PHE A 102 -13.27 9.34 -1.84
CA PHE A 102 -13.93 8.08 -1.51
C PHE A 102 -12.88 7.07 -1.07
N GLU A 103 -13.11 6.45 0.07
CA GLU A 103 -12.32 5.32 0.53
C GLU A 103 -13.17 4.06 0.39
N ARG A 104 -12.66 3.06 -0.34
CA ARG A 104 -13.37 1.78 -0.52
C ARG A 104 -12.89 0.77 0.52
N LYS A 105 -13.83 0.15 1.25
CA LYS A 105 -13.57 -0.99 2.12
C LYS A 105 -14.48 -2.15 1.73
N GLY A 106 -13.92 -3.13 1.03
CA GLY A 106 -14.70 -4.23 0.47
C GLY A 106 -15.71 -3.72 -0.57
N ASP A 107 -16.99 -3.94 -0.30
CA ASP A 107 -18.09 -3.48 -1.16
C ASP A 107 -18.69 -2.15 -0.68
N ASP A 108 -18.23 -1.61 0.45
CA ASP A 108 -18.71 -0.36 1.02
C ASP A 108 -17.80 0.82 0.64
N LEU A 109 -18.40 2.01 0.58
CA LEU A 109 -17.74 3.28 0.31
C LEU A 109 -17.82 4.19 1.53
N PHE A 110 -16.75 4.93 1.77
CA PHE A 110 -16.66 5.91 2.85
C PHE A 110 -16.36 7.28 2.25
N VAL A 111 -17.03 8.31 2.75
CA VAL A 111 -16.81 9.70 2.37
C VAL A 111 -16.86 10.57 3.62
N GLU A 112 -16.01 11.58 3.67
CA GLU A 112 -16.06 12.59 4.72
C GLU A 112 -16.85 13.82 4.25
N HIS A 113 -17.68 14.35 5.14
CA HIS A 113 -18.41 15.58 4.91
C HIS A 113 -18.42 16.45 6.17
N THR A 114 -17.88 17.66 6.04
CA THR A 114 -17.89 18.65 7.11
C THR A 114 -19.21 19.42 7.09
N LEU A 115 -19.87 19.49 8.24
CA LEU A 115 -21.06 20.29 8.47
C LEU A 115 -20.71 21.48 9.36
N SER A 116 -21.37 22.61 9.16
CA SER A 116 -21.36 23.69 10.15
C SER A 116 -22.12 23.28 11.41
N LEU A 117 -21.80 23.90 12.55
CA LEU A 117 -22.52 23.65 13.81
C LEU A 117 -24.04 23.85 13.68
N ILE A 118 -24.49 24.84 12.91
CA ILE A 118 -25.92 25.08 12.72
C ILE A 118 -26.58 23.98 11.88
N GLU A 119 -25.90 23.48 10.84
CA GLU A 119 -26.37 22.36 10.02
C GLU A 119 -26.43 21.05 10.82
N ALA A 120 -25.44 20.84 11.70
CA ALA A 120 -25.41 19.67 12.58
C ALA A 120 -26.54 19.67 13.62
N LEU A 121 -27.01 20.85 14.06
CA LEU A 121 -28.06 20.98 15.09
C LEU A 121 -29.48 21.12 14.50
N CYS A 122 -29.62 21.87 13.41
CA CYS A 122 -30.91 22.27 12.85
C CYS A 122 -31.32 21.48 11.61
N GLY A 123 -30.52 20.50 11.19
CA GLY A 123 -30.70 19.76 9.95
C GLY A 123 -29.92 20.40 8.79
N PHE A 124 -29.71 19.61 7.74
CA PHE A 124 -28.87 19.98 6.60
C PHE A 124 -29.39 19.39 5.31
N GLN A 125 -28.93 19.94 4.19
CA GLN A 125 -29.21 19.42 2.87
C GLN A 125 -28.00 19.71 1.96
N PHE A 126 -27.38 18.67 1.42
CA PHE A 126 -26.30 18.82 0.45
C PHE A 126 -26.38 17.79 -0.67
N ALA A 127 -25.77 18.13 -1.80
CA ALA A 127 -25.65 17.23 -2.94
C ALA A 127 -24.27 16.56 -2.93
N LEU A 128 -24.25 15.23 -2.96
CA LEU A 128 -23.05 14.43 -3.07
C LEU A 128 -22.92 13.85 -4.47
N THR A 129 -21.91 14.28 -5.23
CA THR A 129 -21.55 13.62 -6.49
C THR A 129 -20.97 12.24 -6.21
N HIS A 130 -21.63 11.18 -6.70
CA HIS A 130 -21.19 9.78 -6.60
C HIS A 130 -20.16 9.43 -7.68
N LEU A 131 -19.57 8.23 -7.60
CA LEU A 131 -18.59 7.71 -8.57
C LEU A 131 -19.16 7.54 -9.99
N ASP A 132 -20.48 7.34 -10.12
CA ASP A 132 -21.16 7.24 -11.41
C ASP A 132 -21.60 8.60 -11.98
N GLY A 133 -21.27 9.70 -11.30
CA GLY A 133 -21.62 11.06 -11.70
C GLY A 133 -23.04 11.50 -11.30
N ARG A 134 -23.85 10.64 -10.69
CA ARG A 134 -25.16 11.04 -10.14
C ARG A 134 -24.98 11.96 -8.94
N GLN A 135 -25.96 12.82 -8.71
CA GLN A 135 -26.06 13.66 -7.51
C GLN A 135 -27.01 12.99 -6.51
N LEU A 136 -26.47 12.60 -5.36
CA LEU A 136 -27.26 12.08 -4.24
C LEU A 136 -27.61 13.23 -3.31
N LEU A 137 -28.92 13.49 -3.15
CA LEU A 137 -29.38 14.49 -2.22
C LEU A 137 -29.46 13.90 -0.82
N VAL A 138 -28.50 14.25 0.04
CA VAL A 138 -28.48 13.84 1.44
C VAL A 138 -29.14 14.94 2.26
N LYS A 139 -30.17 14.60 3.02
CA LYS A 139 -30.93 15.54 3.84
C LYS A 139 -31.19 14.97 5.22
N ALA A 140 -31.16 15.84 6.23
CA ALA A 140 -31.69 15.59 7.56
C ALA A 140 -32.86 16.54 7.80
N ASN A 141 -33.93 16.04 8.42
CA ASN A 141 -35.09 16.87 8.70
C ASN A 141 -34.78 17.86 9.84
N PRO A 142 -35.48 19.01 9.91
CA PRO A 142 -35.34 19.91 11.06
C PRO A 142 -35.62 19.19 12.38
N GLY A 143 -34.68 19.26 13.32
CA GLY A 143 -34.73 18.56 14.60
C GLY A 143 -33.96 17.24 14.66
N GLU A 144 -33.51 16.71 13.51
CA GLU A 144 -32.52 15.63 13.47
C GLU A 144 -31.12 16.24 13.61
N PHE A 145 -30.41 15.86 14.68
CA PHE A 145 -29.05 16.33 14.91
C PHE A 145 -28.01 15.26 14.56
N VAL A 146 -26.83 15.72 14.15
CA VAL A 146 -25.66 14.89 13.87
C VAL A 146 -24.60 15.15 14.92
N LYS A 147 -24.10 14.08 15.53
CA LYS A 147 -22.99 14.19 16.48
C LYS A 147 -21.67 14.35 15.70
N PRO A 148 -20.71 15.12 16.23
CA PRO A 148 -19.36 15.15 15.68
C PRO A 148 -18.76 13.74 15.60
N ASN A 149 -18.01 13.46 14.54
CA ASN A 149 -17.36 12.18 14.27
C ASN A 149 -18.33 10.98 14.22
N SER A 150 -19.57 11.22 13.78
CA SER A 150 -20.56 10.17 13.61
C SER A 150 -20.68 9.71 12.17
N TYR A 151 -21.15 8.48 11.99
CA TYR A 151 -21.36 7.87 10.68
C TYR A 151 -22.86 7.73 10.41
N LYS A 152 -23.27 8.02 9.17
CA LYS A 152 -24.60 7.65 8.65
C LYS A 152 -24.42 6.78 7.41
N GLU A 153 -25.33 5.85 7.20
CA GLU A 153 -25.34 4.99 6.01
C GLU A 153 -26.42 5.42 5.01
N VAL A 154 -26.08 5.30 3.72
CA VAL A 154 -27.02 5.33 2.60
C VAL A 154 -26.98 3.94 1.96
N ASN A 155 -28.11 3.24 2.01
CA ASN A 155 -28.23 1.90 1.47
C ASN A 155 -28.11 1.90 -0.06
N ASP A 156 -27.56 0.81 -0.61
CA ASP A 156 -27.42 0.54 -2.05
C ASP A 156 -26.58 1.55 -2.87
N GLU A 157 -25.84 2.44 -2.20
CA GLU A 157 -24.96 3.43 -2.83
C GLU A 157 -23.45 3.13 -2.60
N GLY A 158 -23.10 1.89 -2.23
CA GLY A 158 -21.71 1.41 -2.21
C GLY A 158 -21.21 0.90 -3.57
N MET A 159 -20.20 0.04 -3.54
CA MET A 159 -19.66 -0.64 -4.72
C MET A 159 -20.52 -1.84 -5.12
N PRO A 160 -20.58 -2.20 -6.41
CA PRO A 160 -21.23 -3.44 -6.84
C PRO A 160 -20.46 -4.65 -6.35
N GLY A 161 -21.17 -5.72 -5.95
CA GLY A 161 -20.55 -6.99 -5.62
C GLY A 161 -19.98 -7.68 -6.86
N TYR A 162 -18.80 -8.30 -6.74
CA TYR A 162 -18.19 -9.09 -7.83
C TYR A 162 -19.13 -10.22 -8.26
N GLN A 163 -19.33 -10.38 -9.57
CA GLN A 163 -20.29 -11.32 -10.19
C GLN A 163 -21.78 -11.10 -9.82
N LYS A 164 -22.08 -10.15 -8.95
CA LYS A 164 -23.44 -9.81 -8.49
C LYS A 164 -23.67 -8.30 -8.65
N PRO A 165 -23.68 -7.78 -9.89
CA PRO A 165 -23.70 -6.34 -10.15
C PRO A 165 -24.98 -5.64 -9.68
N PHE A 166 -26.06 -6.40 -9.45
CA PHE A 166 -27.33 -5.90 -8.93
C PHE A 166 -27.32 -5.72 -7.41
N MET A 167 -26.38 -6.34 -6.68
CA MET A 167 -26.19 -6.08 -5.26
C MET A 167 -25.09 -5.05 -5.09
N ARG A 168 -25.39 -4.00 -4.32
CA ARG A 168 -24.44 -2.95 -3.98
C ARG A 168 -24.22 -2.96 -2.47
N GLY A 169 -23.01 -2.58 -2.06
CA GLY A 169 -22.74 -2.27 -0.67
C GLY A 169 -23.38 -0.95 -0.26
N LYS A 170 -22.92 -0.42 0.86
CA LYS A 170 -23.42 0.80 1.48
C LYS A 170 -22.45 1.96 1.28
N LEU A 171 -22.98 3.17 1.35
CA LEU A 171 -22.19 4.39 1.45
C LEU A 171 -22.25 4.91 2.89
N PHE A 172 -21.11 5.01 3.55
CA PHE A 172 -20.95 5.61 4.85
C PHE A 172 -20.45 7.04 4.73
N ILE A 173 -21.18 7.97 5.32
CA ILE A 173 -20.81 9.38 5.40
C ILE A 173 -20.31 9.65 6.81
N HIS A 174 -19.03 9.97 6.93
CA HIS A 174 -18.40 10.44 8.17
C HIS A 174 -18.61 11.95 8.30
N PHE A 175 -19.32 12.35 9.35
CA PHE A 175 -19.63 13.75 9.60
C PHE A 175 -18.66 14.37 10.61
N THR A 176 -17.88 15.34 10.14
CA THR A 176 -17.12 16.27 10.97
C THR A 176 -17.91 17.56 11.15
N VAL A 177 -17.82 18.18 12.33
CA VAL A 177 -18.57 19.43 12.64
C VAL A 177 -17.58 20.56 12.87
N GLU A 178 -17.72 21.62 12.09
CA GLU A 178 -16.94 22.84 12.21
C GLU A 178 -17.62 23.80 13.19
N PHE A 179 -16.91 24.16 14.25
CA PHE A 179 -17.35 25.14 15.24
C PHE A 179 -16.93 26.55 14.81
N PRO A 180 -17.75 27.58 15.10
CA PRO A 180 -17.35 28.95 14.85
C PRO A 180 -16.16 29.35 15.74
N GLU A 181 -15.28 30.22 15.25
CA GLU A 181 -14.09 30.69 15.98
C GLU A 181 -14.43 31.37 17.31
N SER A 182 -15.54 32.11 17.36
CA SER A 182 -16.02 32.75 18.58
C SER A 182 -17.53 33.02 18.52
N LEU A 183 -18.14 33.24 19.68
CA LEU A 183 -19.54 33.63 19.84
C LEU A 183 -19.62 34.94 20.62
N THR A 184 -20.55 35.82 20.22
CA THR A 184 -20.82 37.06 20.97
C THR A 184 -21.66 36.78 22.21
N GLY A 185 -21.62 37.69 23.19
CA GLY A 185 -22.40 37.53 24.43
C GLY A 185 -23.91 37.39 24.20
N ASP A 186 -24.45 38.06 23.18
CA ASP A 186 -25.86 37.94 22.81
C ASP A 186 -26.18 36.59 22.16
N GLN A 187 -25.25 36.04 21.37
CA GLN A 187 -25.38 34.69 20.80
C GLN A 187 -25.33 33.62 21.91
N CYS A 188 -24.44 33.77 22.90
CA CYS A 188 -24.38 32.88 24.05
C CYS A 188 -25.70 32.87 24.85
N LYS A 189 -26.27 34.04 25.13
CA LYS A 189 -27.58 34.16 25.78
C LYS A 189 -28.71 33.51 24.96
N ALA A 190 -28.69 33.69 23.65
CA ALA A 190 -29.67 33.06 22.77
C ALA A 190 -29.56 31.52 22.82
N LEU A 191 -28.35 30.97 22.83
CA LEU A 191 -28.09 29.53 22.94
C LEU A 191 -28.52 28.96 24.30
N GLU A 192 -28.25 29.67 25.39
CA GLU A 192 -28.71 29.29 26.74
C GLU A 192 -30.24 29.19 26.84
N GLY A 193 -30.98 29.95 26.04
CA GLY A 193 -32.44 29.90 26.00
C GLY A 193 -33.02 28.68 25.27
N VAL A 194 -32.25 28.01 24.41
CA VAL A 194 -32.73 26.90 23.56
C VAL A 194 -32.06 25.54 23.86
N LEU A 195 -30.83 25.55 24.37
CA LEU A 195 -30.10 24.33 24.72
C LEU A 195 -30.41 23.89 26.16
N PRO A 196 -30.14 22.61 26.52
CA PRO A 196 -30.28 22.13 27.89
C PRO A 196 -29.56 23.04 28.87
N ALA A 197 -30.17 23.26 30.04
CA ALA A 197 -29.60 24.09 31.09
C ALA A 197 -28.19 23.62 31.43
N ARG A 198 -27.30 24.58 31.70
CA ARG A 198 -25.95 24.29 32.19
C ARG A 198 -26.06 23.34 33.38
N THR A 199 -25.37 22.21 33.30
CA THR A 199 -25.15 21.38 34.47
C THR A 199 -24.30 22.21 35.41
N LEU A 200 -24.94 22.89 36.36
CA LEU A 200 -24.23 23.49 37.47
C LEU A 200 -23.64 22.32 38.24
N SER A 201 -22.35 22.07 38.05
CA SER A 201 -21.56 21.37 39.05
C SER A 201 -21.82 22.12 40.34
N GLN A 202 -22.52 21.47 41.28
CA GLN A 202 -22.79 22.01 42.61
C GLN A 202 -21.47 22.04 43.38
N LEU A 203 -20.54 22.88 42.95
CA LEU A 203 -19.46 23.34 43.78
C LEU A 203 -20.08 24.39 44.69
N SER A 204 -20.05 24.12 45.99
CA SER A 204 -20.42 25.10 47.00
C SER A 204 -19.49 26.30 46.95
N ASP A 205 -19.96 27.47 47.39
CA ASP A 205 -19.15 28.69 47.42
C ASP A 205 -17.82 28.50 48.17
N ILE A 206 -17.78 27.56 49.13
CA ILE A 206 -16.58 27.16 49.88
C ILE A 206 -15.58 26.44 48.97
N GLU A 207 -16.04 25.50 48.13
CA GLU A 207 -15.17 24.75 47.22
C GLU A 207 -14.62 25.64 46.10
N VAL A 208 -15.33 26.69 45.72
CA VAL A 208 -14.85 27.68 44.74
C VAL A 208 -13.79 28.59 45.35
N ASP A 209 -13.98 29.06 46.59
CA ASP A 209 -13.01 29.93 47.28
C ASP A 209 -11.72 29.20 47.67
N GLU A 210 -11.80 27.89 47.93
CA GLU A 210 -10.62 27.03 48.18
C GLU A 210 -9.92 26.57 46.89
N SER A 211 -10.48 26.85 45.70
CA SER A 211 -9.90 26.45 44.41
C SER A 211 -9.02 27.54 43.80
N GLU A 212 -7.81 27.17 43.37
CA GLU A 212 -6.94 28.07 42.60
C GLU A 212 -7.50 28.26 41.18
N GLU A 213 -7.71 29.52 40.78
CA GLU A 213 -8.14 29.86 39.42
C GLU A 213 -7.05 29.46 38.41
N THR A 214 -7.41 28.66 37.42
CA THR A 214 -6.53 28.22 36.33
C THR A 214 -7.01 28.77 35.01
N THR A 215 -6.07 29.25 34.19
CA THR A 215 -6.33 29.63 32.81
C THR A 215 -6.10 28.44 31.88
N LEU A 216 -7.11 28.12 31.06
CA LEU A 216 -6.98 27.14 30.01
C LEU A 216 -6.20 27.75 28.83
N LEU A 217 -5.22 27.00 28.33
CA LEU A 217 -4.48 27.33 27.12
C LEU A 217 -4.77 26.25 26.08
N ASP A 218 -4.96 26.67 24.83
CA ASP A 218 -5.08 25.73 23.72
C ASP A 218 -3.75 25.03 23.46
N VAL A 219 -3.77 23.71 23.38
CA VAL A 219 -2.56 22.90 23.21
C VAL A 219 -2.70 21.97 22.02
N ASN A 220 -1.76 22.02 21.09
CA ASN A 220 -1.64 21.00 20.04
C ASN A 220 -0.85 19.79 20.58
N ILE A 221 -1.58 18.73 20.94
CA ILE A 221 -1.03 17.51 21.56
C ILE A 221 -0.09 16.76 20.60
N GLU A 222 -0.37 16.76 19.29
CA GLU A 222 0.47 16.08 18.31
C GLU A 222 1.85 16.75 18.21
N GLU A 223 1.89 18.08 18.26
CA GLU A 223 3.13 18.84 18.23
C GLU A 223 3.99 18.61 19.48
N MET A 224 3.35 18.51 20.66
CA MET A 224 4.04 18.18 21.91
C MET A 224 4.63 16.76 21.89
N ARG A 225 3.89 15.78 21.35
CA ARG A 225 4.39 14.40 21.21
C ARG A 225 5.57 14.31 20.26
N ASN A 226 5.51 15.02 19.12
CA ASN A 226 6.61 15.05 18.15
C ASN A 226 7.88 15.71 18.70
N LYS A 227 7.74 16.74 19.55
CA LYS A 227 8.87 17.39 20.24
C LYS A 227 9.52 16.49 21.30
N GLN A 228 8.76 15.61 21.95
CA GLN A 228 9.29 14.64 22.94
C GLN A 228 9.92 13.39 22.31
N ALA A 229 9.59 13.08 21.05
CA ALA A 229 10.16 11.93 20.33
C ALA A 229 11.55 12.19 19.73
N GLN A 230 12.08 13.42 19.81
CA GLN A 230 13.47 13.72 19.45
C GLN A 230 14.40 13.42 20.65
N PRO A 231 15.40 12.53 20.51
CA PRO A 231 16.37 12.32 21.57
C PRO A 231 17.18 13.61 21.78
N GLN A 232 17.13 14.18 22.98
CA GLN A 232 18.04 15.26 23.36
C GLN A 232 19.49 14.74 23.28
N PRO A 233 20.43 15.54 22.74
CA PRO A 233 21.85 15.21 22.83
C PRO A 233 22.23 15.16 24.31
N LYS A 234 22.78 14.02 24.74
CA LYS A 234 23.33 13.80 26.08
C LYS A 234 24.29 14.94 26.42
N GLN A 235 23.93 15.79 27.37
CA GLN A 235 24.87 16.70 28.00
C GLN A 235 25.74 15.85 28.94
N GLU A 236 27.01 15.68 28.57
CA GLU A 236 28.00 14.97 29.36
C GLU A 236 28.26 15.72 30.66
N ALA A 237 27.81 15.14 31.78
CA ALA A 237 28.18 15.56 33.11
C ALA A 237 29.44 14.79 33.52
N TYR A 238 30.61 15.41 33.33
CA TYR A 238 31.83 15.06 34.05
C TYR A 238 32.37 16.34 34.69
N ASN A 239 32.49 16.33 36.02
CA ASN A 239 33.76 16.47 36.73
C ASN A 239 33.45 16.71 38.21
N GLU A 240 33.63 15.70 39.04
CA GLU A 240 34.21 15.92 40.36
C GLU A 240 35.00 14.67 40.77
N ASP A 241 36.24 14.94 41.16
CA ASP A 241 37.34 14.04 41.37
C ASP A 241 37.12 13.16 42.61
N ASP A 242 37.59 11.91 42.59
CA ASP A 242 38.45 11.42 43.68
C ASP A 242 39.17 10.11 43.32
N ASP A 243 40.46 10.14 43.61
CA ASP A 243 41.48 9.11 43.42
C ASP A 243 41.28 7.89 44.34
N ASP A 244 41.53 6.67 43.83
CA ASP A 244 42.55 5.76 44.39
C ASP A 244 42.52 4.31 43.81
N ILE A 245 43.54 4.04 42.98
CA ILE A 245 44.41 2.85 42.89
C ILE A 245 43.82 1.43 43.15
N ARG A 246 43.86 0.55 42.12
CA ARG A 246 44.78 -0.63 42.02
C ARG A 246 44.44 -1.58 40.85
N GLY A 247 45.37 -1.64 39.89
CA GLY A 247 45.99 -2.89 39.46
C GLY A 247 45.54 -3.55 38.15
N GLY A 248 46.47 -3.65 37.19
CA GLY A 248 46.60 -4.86 36.34
C GLY A 248 46.29 -4.71 34.84
N THR A 249 47.32 -4.30 34.08
CA THR A 249 47.71 -4.79 32.73
C THR A 249 46.69 -5.56 31.88
N GLU A 250 46.42 -5.09 30.65
CA GLU A 250 46.98 -5.63 29.40
C GLU A 250 46.47 -4.85 28.17
N ARG A 251 47.38 -4.65 27.21
CA ARG A 251 47.16 -3.93 25.94
C ARG A 251 46.60 -4.89 24.90
N VAL A 252 45.62 -4.48 24.08
CA VAL A 252 45.60 -4.82 22.65
C VAL A 252 44.91 -3.71 21.84
N GLN A 253 45.61 -3.24 20.81
CA GLN A 253 45.16 -2.34 19.76
C GLN A 253 44.69 -3.21 18.58
N CYS A 254 43.50 -2.99 18.03
CA CYS A 254 43.14 -3.47 16.70
C CYS A 254 42.35 -2.38 15.95
N ALA A 255 42.97 -1.87 14.90
CA ALA A 255 42.33 -1.11 13.84
C ALA A 255 42.03 -2.04 12.65
N GLN A 256 40.91 -1.84 11.96
CA GLN A 256 40.65 -2.23 10.57
C GLN A 256 39.52 -1.31 10.08
N GLN A 257 39.84 -0.40 9.15
CA GLN A 257 39.65 -0.53 7.68
C GLN A 257 38.19 -0.47 7.26
#